data_AF-A0A7J3U5E7-F1
#
_entry.id   AF-A0A7J3U5E7-F1
#
_cell.length_a   1.000
_cell.length_b   1.000
_cell.length_c   1.000
_cell.angle_alpha   90.00
_cell.angle_beta   90.00
_cell.angle_gamma   90.00
#
_symmetry.space_group_name_H-M   'P 1'
#
loop_
_entity.id
_entity.type
_entity.pdbx_description
1 polymer ?
#
loop_
_entity_poly.entity_id
_entity_poly.type
_entity_poly.pdbx_seq_one_letter_code
_entity_poly.pdbx_strand_id
1 'polypeptide(L)' 'MAEEYGVVVCPKCRMARAVRLGQKATTCTRCGKKFDVRGRVVYRAKDAREAALAVAEANRKLMEK' A
#
# COMPACT_ATOMS: atom_id res chain seq x y z
N MET A 1 17.07 -11.90 -6.00
CA MET A 1 16.46 -11.40 -4.75
C MET A 1 15.11 -10.81 -5.12
N ALA A 2 14.02 -11.55 -4.96
CA ALA A 2 12.69 -10.99 -5.20
C ALA A 2 12.33 -10.15 -3.96
N GLU A 3 12.40 -8.84 -4.08
CA GLU A 3 11.89 -7.96 -3.02
C GLU A 3 10.36 -8.05 -3.05
N GLU A 4 9.76 -8.69 -2.05
CA GLU A 4 8.31 -8.78 -1.99
C GLU A 4 7.71 -7.42 -1.59
N TYR A 5 6.78 -6.92 -2.41
CA TYR A 5 6.07 -5.67 -2.18
C TYR A 5 4.69 -5.96 -1.60
N GLY A 6 4.23 -5.08 -0.72
CA GLY A 6 2.85 -5.06 -0.23
C GLY A 6 2.17 -3.78 -0.67
N VAL A 7 0.87 -3.84 -0.91
CA VAL A 7 0.01 -2.66 -1.07
C VAL A 7 -0.76 -2.49 0.21
N VAL A 8 -0.73 -1.29 0.78
CA VAL A 8 -1.46 -0.93 1.99
C VAL A 8 -2.35 0.26 1.72
N VAL A 9 -3.50 0.30 2.39
CA VAL A 9 -4.44 1.43 2.28
C VAL A 9 -4.42 2.24 3.57
N CYS A 10 -4.29 3.56 3.44
CA CYS A 10 -4.37 4.44 4.59
C CYS A 10 -5.81 4.48 5.13
N PRO A 11 -6.03 4.23 6.44
CA PRO A 11 -7.38 4.23 7.03
C PRO A 11 -8.02 5.62 7.08
N LYS A 12 -7.22 6.70 7.00
CA LYS A 12 -7.71 8.07 7.17
C LYS A 12 -8.09 8.69 5.82
N CYS A 13 -7.17 8.68 4.87
CA CYS A 13 -7.37 9.30 3.55
C CYS A 13 -7.71 8.29 2.45
N ARG A 14 -7.91 7.00 2.79
CA ARG A 14 -8.24 5.92 1.83
C ARG A 14 -7.32 5.91 0.60
N MET A 15 -6.03 6.12 0.82
CA MET A 15 -5.03 6.13 -0.25
C MET A 15 -4.24 4.84 -0.21
N ALA A 16 -4.22 4.10 -1.31
CA ALA A 16 -3.37 2.93 -1.50
C ALA A 16 -1.94 3.36 -1.81
N ARG A 17 -0.96 2.64 -1.24
CA ARG A 17 0.48 2.81 -1.51
C ARG A 17 1.21 1.47 -1.46
N ALA A 18 2.28 1.39 -2.25
CA ALA A 18 3.21 0.28 -2.20
C ALA A 18 4.19 0.48 -1.04
N VAL A 19 4.47 -0.60 -0.33
CA VAL A 19 5.43 -0.71 0.77
C VAL A 19 6.23 -1.99 0.58
N ARG A 20 7.43 -2.05 1.15
CA ARG A 20 8.20 -3.31 1.18
C ARG A 20 7.67 -4.18 2.31
N LEU A 21 7.52 -5.49 2.10
CA LEU A 21 7.01 -6.41 3.14
C LEU A 21 7.95 -6.53 4.36
N GLY A 22 9.20 -6.08 4.25
CA GLY A 22 10.13 -5.93 5.39
C GLY A 22 9.85 -4.71 6.28
N GLN A 23 8.99 -3.77 5.87
CA GLN A 23 8.70 -2.56 6.64
C GLN A 23 7.61 -2.84 7.69
N LYS A 24 7.91 -2.57 8.97
CA LYS A 24 6.92 -2.76 10.05
C LYS A 24 5.80 -1.72 10.01
N ALA A 25 6.15 -0.46 9.84
CA ALA A 25 5.21 0.65 9.81
C ALA A 25 5.49 1.57 8.62
N THR A 26 4.44 2.22 8.13
CA THR A 26 4.53 3.22 7.07
C THR A 26 3.82 4.50 7.49
N THR A 27 4.26 5.62 6.92
CA THR A 27 3.65 6.93 7.14
C THR A 27 2.97 7.38 5.86
N CYS A 28 1.69 7.73 5.94
CA CYS A 28 0.97 8.29 4.81
C CYS A 28 1.48 9.70 4.48
N THR A 29 2.01 9.89 3.28
CA THR A 29 2.48 11.22 2.80
C THR A 29 1.36 12.21 2.55
N ARG A 30 0.12 11.74 2.35
CA ARG A 30 -1.04 12.62 2.10
C ARG A 30 -1.65 13.20 3.38
N CYS A 31 -1.74 12.41 4.45
CA CYS A 31 -2.42 12.83 5.69
C CYS A 31 -1.52 12.83 6.94
N GLY A 32 -0.24 12.44 6.81
CA GLY A 32 0.73 12.37 7.91
C GLY A 32 0.51 11.21 8.89
N LYS A 33 -0.53 10.40 8.73
CA LYS A 33 -0.83 9.30 9.68
C LYS A 33 0.19 8.16 9.52
N LYS A 34 0.88 7.80 10.61
CA LYS A 34 1.69 6.59 10.72
C LYS A 34 0.82 5.40 11.14
N PHE A 35 1.02 4.26 10.50
CA PHE A 35 0.30 3.03 10.82
C PHE A 35 1.14 1.78 10.49
N ASP A 36 0.76 0.66 11.09
CA ASP A 36 1.44 -0.62 10.89
C ASP A 36 1.07 -1.25 9.54
N VAL A 37 2.08 -1.79 8.85
CA VAL A 37 1.95 -2.47 7.56
C VAL A 37 1.55 -3.93 7.77
N ARG A 38 2.06 -4.57 8.82
CA ARG A 38 1.88 -5.98 9.17
C ARG A 38 0.41 -6.21 9.60
N GLY A 39 -0.42 -6.58 8.63
CA GLY A 39 -1.86 -6.83 8.82
C GLY A 39 -2.77 -5.86 8.06
N ARG A 40 -2.22 -4.86 7.37
CA ARG A 40 -2.97 -3.95 6.48
C ARG A 40 -2.61 -4.08 5.01
N VAL A 41 -1.81 -5.10 4.69
CA VAL A 41 -1.48 -5.42 3.30
C VAL A 41 -2.74 -5.98 2.64
N VAL A 42 -3.31 -5.21 1.72
CA VAL A 42 -4.47 -5.61 0.92
C VAL A 42 -4.07 -6.46 -0.28
N TYR A 43 -2.83 -6.33 -0.75
CA TYR A 43 -2.31 -7.07 -1.89
C TYR A 43 -0.81 -7.29 -1.75
N ARG A 44 -0.30 -8.47 -2.11
CA ARG A 44 1.14 -8.76 -2.17
C ARG A 44 1.56 -8.83 -3.62
N ALA A 45 2.52 -8.00 -4.00
CA ALA A 45 3.08 -7.94 -5.32
C ALA A 45 4.48 -8.55 -5.34
N LYS A 46 4.77 -9.29 -6.42
CA LYS A 46 6.08 -9.96 -6.61
C LYS A 46 7.19 -8.99 -7.03
N ASP A 47 6.80 -7.89 -7.68
CA ASP A 47 7.71 -6.91 -8.26
C ASP A 47 7.18 -5.47 -8.06
N ALA A 48 8.09 -4.49 -8.15
CA ALA A 48 7.75 -3.07 -8.00
C ALA A 48 6.69 -2.60 -9.02
N ARG A 49 6.74 -3.14 -10.24
CA ARG A 49 5.78 -2.82 -11.31
C ARG A 49 4.37 -3.30 -10.97
N GLU A 50 4.26 -4.54 -10.50
CA GLU A 50 2.98 -5.11 -10.08
C GLU A 50 2.41 -4.35 -8.88
N ALA A 51 3.27 -3.95 -7.93
CA ALA A 51 2.86 -3.13 -6.79
C ALA A 51 2.30 -1.77 -7.25
N ALA A 52 2.93 -1.11 -8.23
CA ALA A 52 2.46 0.17 -8.75
C ALA A 52 1.09 0.04 -9.45
N LEU A 53 0.90 -1.01 -10.25
CA LEU A 53 -0.38 -1.30 -10.91
C LEU A 53 -1.49 -1.58 -9.90
N ALA A 54 -1.21 -2.42 -8.90
CA ALA A 54 -2.15 -2.73 -7.83
C ALA A 54 -2.50 -1.50 -6.98
N VAL A 55 -1.55 -0.60 -6.74
CA VAL A 55 -1.82 0.70 -6.08
C VAL A 55 -2.75 1.56 -6.91
N ALA A 56 -2.49 1.68 -8.22
CA ALA A 56 -3.34 2.48 -9.11
C ALA A 56 -4.76 1.90 -9.20
N GLU A 57 -4.91 0.58 -9.25
CA GLU A 57 -6.21 -0.08 -9.22
C GLU A 57 -6.92 0.09 -7.87
N ALA A 58 -6.22 -0.09 -6.75
CA ALA A 58 -6.78 0.09 -5.42
C ALA A 58 -7.24 1.54 -5.19
N ASN A 59 -6.47 2.53 -5.64
CA ASN A 59 -6.90 3.94 -5.57
C ASN A 59 -8.13 4.22 -6.43
N ARG A 60 -8.24 3.63 -7.63
CA ARG A 60 -9.44 3.74 -8.48
C ARG A 60 -10.68 3.16 -7.78
N LYS A 61 -10.58 1.93 -7.27
CA LYS A 61 -11.67 1.27 -6.52
C LYS A 61 -12.10 2.04 -5.27
N LEU A 62 -11.19 2.77 -4.64
CA LEU A 62 -11.48 3.59 -3.44
C LEU A 62 -12.15 4.93 -3.78
N MET A 63 -12.06 5.42 -5.02
CA MET A 63 -12.72 6.64 -5.48
C MET A 63 -14.17 6.42 -5.96
N GLU A 64 -14.52 5.21 -6.37
CA GLU A 64 -15.88 4.86 -6.84
C GLU A 64 -16.92 4.68 -5.71
N LYS A 65 -16.62 5.06 -4.46
CA LYS A 65 -17.50 4.86 -3.31
C LYS A 65 -17.72 6.09 -2.42
#